data_AF-A0A7J7C852-F1
#
_entry.id   AF-A0A7J7C852-F1
#
_cell.length_a   1.000
_cell.length_b   1.000
_cell.length_c   1.000
_cell.angle_alpha   90.00
_cell.angle_beta   90.00
_cell.angle_gamma   90.00
#
_symmetry.space_group_name_H-M   'P 1'
#
loop_
_entity.id
_entity.type
_entity.pdbx_description
1 polymer ?
#
loop_
_entity_poly.entity_id
_entity_poly.type
_entity_poly.pdbx_seq_one_letter_code
_entity_poly.pdbx_strand_id
1 'polypeptide(L)'
;MLALSVSTGEWWNENPDEVEIDMMKTGAGPVISQAYTINGLPGPLFPCSTKDTFIYTVEPGKTYLLRIINAALNDELFFSVSRHMLTVVETDAVYTKPFKTKAVMVAPGQTTTVLLTADQVPDSTGMFVMAARAYLTSVFPFNNSTTTGYLRYKNIGTGKFNIPATPTSLQLDNLPAMEDHKFATQFAFKLRSLATPRYPCRVPKTIDKRIVTTIGLQLQDCPANKPCKGFNGFIVKDGPHPSQSLLPPPDDLPSC
;
A
#
# COMPACT_ATOMS: atom_id res chain seq x y z
N MET A 1 12.11 -11.94 -18.82
CA MET A 1 10.94 -11.45 -18.08
C MET A 1 11.27 -10.02 -17.65
N LEU A 2 10.47 -9.03 -18.07
CA LEU A 2 10.69 -7.63 -17.67
C LEU A 2 10.13 -7.43 -16.27
N ALA A 3 10.86 -6.69 -15.43
CA ALA A 3 10.45 -6.37 -14.07
C ALA A 3 10.10 -4.88 -13.97
N LEU A 4 9.03 -4.57 -13.23
CA LEU A 4 8.58 -3.22 -12.92
C LEU A 4 8.47 -3.07 -11.40
N SER A 5 9.07 -2.02 -10.85
CA SER A 5 8.79 -1.59 -9.48
C SER A 5 7.58 -0.65 -9.47
N VAL A 6 6.64 -0.93 -8.56
CA VAL A 6 5.42 -0.14 -8.33
C VAL A 6 5.40 0.23 -6.86
N SER A 7 5.81 1.45 -6.54
CA SER A 7 5.76 1.99 -5.18
C SER A 7 4.45 2.75 -4.99
N THR A 8 3.64 2.36 -4.03
CA THR A 8 2.54 3.20 -3.55
C THR A 8 3.06 4.11 -2.43
N GLY A 9 2.50 5.30 -2.31
CA GLY A 9 2.90 6.27 -1.28
C GLY A 9 1.83 7.29 -1.00
N GLU A 10 2.17 8.26 -0.15
CA GLU A 10 1.33 9.40 0.21
C GLU A 10 2.02 10.72 -0.12
N TRP A 11 1.24 11.77 -0.33
CA TRP A 11 1.70 13.11 -0.63
C TRP A 11 1.01 14.11 0.29
N TRP A 12 1.83 14.93 0.96
CA TRP A 12 1.40 16.14 1.64
C TRP A 12 1.92 17.36 0.90
N ASN A 13 1.08 18.39 0.79
CA ASN A 13 1.51 19.72 0.33
C ASN A 13 2.36 20.43 1.38
N GLU A 14 2.13 20.11 2.65
CA GLU A 14 2.94 20.54 3.78
C GLU A 14 4.23 19.73 3.85
N ASN A 15 5.27 20.28 4.48
CA ASN A 15 6.49 19.53 4.75
C ASN A 15 6.16 18.35 5.69
N PRO A 16 6.49 17.09 5.35
CA PRO A 16 6.26 15.96 6.24
C PRO A 16 6.82 16.14 7.67
N ASP A 17 7.95 16.84 7.81
CA ASP A 17 8.51 17.17 9.12
C ASP A 17 7.56 18.10 9.92
N GLU A 18 6.91 19.04 9.24
CA GLU A 18 5.93 19.94 9.86
C GLU A 18 4.66 19.20 10.26
N VAL A 19 4.22 18.22 9.45
CA VAL A 19 3.09 17.33 9.77
C VAL A 19 3.37 16.55 11.05
N GLU A 20 4.57 15.97 11.18
CA GLU A 20 4.99 15.26 12.39
C GLU A 20 5.10 16.22 13.59
N ILE A 21 5.71 17.39 13.39
CA ILE A 21 5.86 18.39 14.45
C ILE A 21 4.49 18.87 14.96
N ASP A 22 3.51 19.10 14.08
CA ASP A 22 2.16 19.50 14.48
C ASP A 22 1.43 18.37 15.22
N MET A 23 1.55 17.14 14.73
CA MET A 23 1.03 15.94 15.41
C MET A 23 1.57 15.85 16.85
N MET A 24 2.89 16.00 17.02
CA MET A 24 3.55 15.93 18.33
C MET A 24 3.20 17.12 19.24
N LYS A 25 3.01 18.31 18.67
CA LYS A 25 2.61 19.51 19.44
C LYS A 25 1.17 19.45 19.91
N THR A 26 0.27 18.96 19.06
CA THR A 26 -1.17 19.00 19.30
C THR A 26 -1.71 17.73 19.94
N GLY A 27 -0.98 16.62 19.88
CA GLY A 27 -1.48 15.31 20.26
C GLY A 27 -2.63 14.83 19.38
N ALA A 28 -2.77 15.36 18.16
CA ALA A 28 -3.68 14.80 17.17
C ALA A 28 -2.99 13.68 16.38
N GLY A 29 -3.75 12.99 15.52
CA GLY A 29 -3.14 12.21 14.45
C GLY A 29 -2.51 13.13 13.40
N PRO A 30 -1.72 12.59 12.46
CA PRO A 30 -1.18 13.39 11.37
C PRO A 30 -2.33 13.98 10.54
N VAL A 31 -2.10 15.16 9.95
CA VAL A 31 -3.04 15.69 8.96
C VAL A 31 -3.17 14.70 7.81
N ILE A 32 -4.37 14.58 7.24
CA ILE A 32 -4.64 13.62 6.16
C ILE A 32 -3.84 14.01 4.92
N SER A 33 -3.19 13.05 4.28
CA SER A 33 -2.48 13.26 3.02
C SER A 33 -3.42 13.80 1.93
N GLN A 34 -2.91 14.66 1.05
CA GLN A 34 -3.70 15.19 -0.07
C GLN A 34 -3.89 14.17 -1.18
N ALA A 35 -2.97 13.23 -1.33
CA ALA A 35 -3.07 12.19 -2.35
C ALA A 35 -2.32 10.93 -1.96
N TYR A 36 -2.85 9.78 -2.37
CA TYR A 36 -2.00 8.62 -2.62
C TYR A 36 -1.25 8.78 -3.94
N THR A 37 -0.17 8.04 -4.11
CA THR A 37 0.64 8.07 -5.33
C THR A 37 0.99 6.67 -5.81
N ILE A 38 1.22 6.53 -7.12
CA ILE A 38 1.88 5.38 -7.74
C ILE A 38 3.19 5.89 -8.36
N ASN A 39 4.32 5.37 -7.90
CA ASN A 39 5.67 5.82 -8.25
C ASN A 39 5.85 7.34 -8.08
N GLY A 40 5.32 7.89 -6.98
CA GLY A 40 5.41 9.32 -6.65
C GLY A 40 4.42 10.22 -7.40
N LEU A 41 3.55 9.66 -8.25
CA LEU A 41 2.62 10.41 -9.09
C LEU A 41 1.17 10.15 -8.63
N PRO A 42 0.39 11.18 -8.27
CA PRO A 42 -1.00 11.02 -7.80
C PRO A 42 -1.94 10.40 -8.84
N GLY A 43 -1.73 10.74 -10.10
CA GLY A 43 -2.60 10.36 -11.19
C GLY A 43 -3.68 11.40 -11.52
N PRO A 44 -4.49 11.15 -12.55
CA PRO A 44 -5.33 12.16 -13.18
C PRO A 44 -6.59 12.50 -12.38
N LEU A 45 -6.87 11.78 -11.30
CA LEU A 45 -7.95 12.09 -10.35
C LEU A 45 -7.64 13.30 -9.45
N PHE A 46 -6.40 13.78 -9.47
CA PHE A 46 -5.95 14.92 -8.67
C PHE A 46 -5.68 16.16 -9.53
N PRO A 47 -5.88 17.37 -8.98
CA PRO A 47 -5.53 18.61 -9.66
C PRO A 47 -4.08 18.60 -10.14
N CYS A 48 -3.83 19.18 -11.31
CA CYS A 48 -2.50 19.36 -11.89
C CYS A 48 -1.69 18.07 -12.16
N SER A 49 -2.28 16.88 -11.99
CA SER A 49 -1.55 15.60 -11.98
C SER A 49 -1.75 14.75 -13.23
N THR A 50 -2.64 15.14 -14.15
CA THR A 50 -2.96 14.35 -15.36
C THR A 50 -1.77 14.15 -16.28
N LYS A 51 -0.96 15.20 -16.54
CA LYS A 51 0.11 15.18 -17.54
C LYS A 51 1.24 14.21 -17.19
N ASP A 52 1.55 14.11 -15.91
CA ASP A 52 2.68 13.33 -15.40
C ASP A 52 2.23 11.96 -14.87
N THR A 53 1.00 11.53 -15.17
CA THR A 53 0.49 10.24 -14.69
C THR A 53 1.43 9.10 -15.08
N PHE A 54 1.70 8.19 -14.15
CA PHE A 54 2.54 7.03 -14.41
C PHE A 54 1.90 6.10 -15.47
N ILE A 55 2.62 5.85 -16.56
CA ILE A 55 2.20 4.94 -17.63
C ILE A 55 3.30 3.91 -17.88
N TYR A 56 3.01 2.63 -17.69
CA TYR A 56 3.89 1.54 -18.04
C TYR A 56 3.43 0.83 -19.31
N THR A 57 4.33 0.73 -20.30
CA THR A 57 3.99 0.15 -21.61
C THR A 57 4.40 -1.33 -21.67
N VAL A 58 3.47 -2.19 -22.09
CA VAL A 58 3.60 -3.64 -22.18
C VAL A 58 3.30 -4.16 -23.58
N GLU A 59 3.85 -5.32 -23.91
CA GLU A 59 3.61 -6.06 -25.13
C GLU A 59 2.49 -7.07 -24.92
N PRO A 60 1.49 -7.11 -25.82
CA PRO A 60 0.45 -8.14 -25.75
C PRO A 60 1.03 -9.56 -25.69
N GLY A 61 0.44 -10.41 -24.86
CA GLY A 61 0.82 -11.80 -24.64
C GLY A 61 2.07 -12.02 -23.77
N LYS A 62 2.78 -10.98 -23.35
CA LYS A 62 3.96 -11.11 -22.48
C LYS A 62 3.59 -11.09 -21.00
N THR A 63 4.41 -11.75 -20.18
CA THR A 63 4.31 -11.74 -18.72
C THR A 63 5.38 -10.85 -18.10
N TYR A 64 4.94 -10.04 -17.14
CA TYR A 64 5.72 -9.03 -16.41
C TYR A 64 5.75 -9.36 -14.93
N LEU A 65 6.88 -9.09 -14.30
CA LEU A 65 7.06 -9.20 -12.85
C LEU A 65 6.86 -7.81 -12.23
N LEU A 66 5.80 -7.61 -11.47
CA LEU A 66 5.51 -6.36 -10.78
C LEU A 66 5.92 -6.51 -9.31
N ARG A 67 6.84 -5.67 -8.85
CA ARG A 67 7.28 -5.57 -7.45
C ARG A 67 6.52 -4.43 -6.80
N ILE A 68 5.45 -4.77 -6.09
CA ILE A 68 4.58 -3.80 -5.43
C ILE A 68 5.12 -3.54 -4.04
N ILE A 69 5.33 -2.27 -3.71
CA ILE A 69 5.90 -1.82 -2.44
C ILE A 69 4.93 -0.81 -1.85
N ASN A 70 4.50 -1.01 -0.60
CA ASN A 70 3.77 0.03 0.10
C ASN A 70 4.74 0.90 0.90
N ALA A 71 5.05 2.06 0.36
CA ALA A 71 5.83 3.12 1.01
C ALA A 71 4.94 4.27 1.51
N ALA A 72 3.62 4.06 1.63
CA ALA A 72 2.74 4.95 2.39
C ALA A 72 3.05 4.83 3.89
N LEU A 73 2.64 5.82 4.68
CA LEU A 73 2.90 5.85 6.11
C LEU A 73 1.75 5.24 6.91
N ASN A 74 0.51 5.56 6.54
CA ASN A 74 -0.63 5.36 7.44
C ASN A 74 -1.48 4.14 7.12
N ASP A 75 -1.67 3.83 5.83
CA ASP A 75 -2.73 2.92 5.40
C ASP A 75 -2.22 1.65 4.71
N GLU A 76 -2.86 0.53 5.01
CA GLU A 76 -2.83 -0.65 4.16
C GLU A 76 -3.53 -0.34 2.85
N LEU A 77 -2.94 -0.72 1.72
CA LEU A 77 -3.47 -0.38 0.41
C LEU A 77 -3.90 -1.63 -0.35
N PHE A 78 -5.09 -1.57 -0.94
CA PHE A 78 -5.43 -2.45 -2.05
C PHE A 78 -4.79 -1.91 -3.32
N PHE A 79 -4.15 -2.80 -4.09
CA PHE A 79 -3.63 -2.49 -5.42
C PHE A 79 -4.19 -3.48 -6.46
N SER A 80 -4.62 -2.97 -7.61
CA SER A 80 -5.09 -3.81 -8.72
C SER A 80 -4.73 -3.23 -10.08
N VAL A 81 -4.70 -4.10 -11.08
CA VAL A 81 -4.71 -3.70 -12.49
C VAL A 81 -6.04 -4.12 -13.11
N SER A 82 -6.75 -3.14 -13.66
CA SER A 82 -8.08 -3.32 -14.24
C SER A 82 -8.08 -4.44 -15.27
N ARG A 83 -9.05 -5.35 -15.14
CA ARG A 83 -9.27 -6.53 -15.99
C ARG A 83 -8.12 -7.55 -16.04
N HIS A 84 -7.06 -7.39 -15.25
CA HIS A 84 -5.95 -8.34 -15.18
C HIS A 84 -5.97 -9.12 -13.87
N MET A 85 -5.66 -10.43 -13.96
CA MET A 85 -5.40 -11.26 -12.79
C MET A 85 -3.91 -11.16 -12.41
N LEU A 86 -3.63 -11.11 -11.12
CA LEU A 86 -2.29 -11.08 -10.55
C LEU A 86 -1.96 -12.44 -9.97
N THR A 87 -0.78 -12.98 -10.27
CA THR A 87 -0.28 -14.21 -9.62
C THR A 87 0.79 -13.83 -8.62
N VAL A 88 0.48 -13.89 -7.32
CA VAL A 88 1.45 -13.62 -6.25
C VAL A 88 2.49 -14.73 -6.25
N VAL A 89 3.77 -14.36 -6.19
CA VAL A 89 4.91 -15.32 -6.22
C VAL A 89 5.93 -15.08 -5.11
N GLU A 90 5.92 -13.91 -4.49
CA GLU A 90 6.87 -13.54 -3.43
C GLU A 90 6.27 -12.44 -2.56
N THR A 91 6.60 -12.46 -1.26
CA THR A 91 6.30 -11.41 -0.29
C THR A 91 7.51 -11.24 0.61
N ASP A 92 7.91 -10.00 0.89
CA ASP A 92 9.06 -9.65 1.74
C ASP A 92 10.33 -10.45 1.43
N ALA A 93 10.67 -10.49 0.13
CA ALA A 93 11.80 -11.24 -0.43
C ALA A 93 11.78 -12.77 -0.19
N VAL A 94 10.64 -13.33 0.18
CA VAL A 94 10.44 -14.78 0.35
C VAL A 94 9.42 -15.31 -0.67
N TYR A 95 9.81 -16.33 -1.42
CA TYR A 95 8.91 -16.97 -2.38
C TYR A 95 7.69 -17.59 -1.70
N THR A 96 6.52 -17.35 -2.29
CA THR A 96 5.25 -17.90 -1.85
C THR A 96 4.80 -19.04 -2.76
N LYS A 97 3.89 -19.88 -2.28
CA LYS A 97 3.15 -20.80 -3.15
C LYS A 97 2.30 -19.95 -4.09
N PRO A 98 2.49 -20.03 -5.42
CA PRO A 98 1.81 -19.12 -6.32
C PRO A 98 0.29 -19.23 -6.25
N PHE A 99 -0.40 -18.10 -6.17
CA PHE A 99 -1.86 -18.06 -6.24
C PHE A 99 -2.35 -16.86 -7.04
N LYS A 100 -3.47 -17.04 -7.73
CA LYS A 100 -4.11 -16.00 -8.52
C LYS A 100 -5.08 -15.18 -7.66
N THR A 101 -5.10 -13.87 -7.90
CA THR A 101 -5.96 -12.90 -7.23
C THR A 101 -6.29 -11.73 -8.17
N LYS A 102 -7.36 -11.00 -7.88
CA LYS A 102 -7.77 -9.80 -8.64
C LYS A 102 -7.00 -8.54 -8.20
N ALA A 103 -6.66 -8.50 -6.92
CA ALA A 103 -5.92 -7.41 -6.29
C ALA A 103 -4.96 -7.97 -5.24
N VAL A 104 -4.06 -7.14 -4.75
CA VAL A 104 -3.25 -7.43 -3.57
C VAL A 104 -3.61 -6.46 -2.46
N MET A 105 -3.48 -6.90 -1.22
CA MET A 105 -3.47 -6.03 -0.04
C MET A 105 -2.03 -5.99 0.47
N VAL A 106 -1.50 -4.79 0.68
CA VAL A 106 -0.11 -4.60 1.12
C VAL A 106 -0.07 -3.55 2.22
N ALA A 107 0.48 -3.92 3.38
CA ALA A 107 0.64 -3.00 4.51
C ALA A 107 1.90 -2.14 4.35
N PRO A 108 1.98 -0.94 4.97
CA PRO A 108 3.19 -0.13 5.00
C PRO A 108 4.44 -0.95 5.35
N GLY A 109 5.50 -0.79 4.55
CA GLY A 109 6.76 -1.52 4.70
C GLY A 109 6.79 -2.91 4.05
N GLN A 110 5.64 -3.49 3.70
CA GLN A 110 5.60 -4.78 2.99
C GLN A 110 5.88 -4.63 1.51
N THR A 111 6.40 -5.71 0.94
CA THR A 111 6.58 -5.89 -0.50
C THR A 111 5.83 -7.14 -0.96
N THR A 112 5.17 -7.05 -2.10
CA THR A 112 4.52 -8.19 -2.76
C THR A 112 4.88 -8.20 -4.24
N THR A 113 5.45 -9.31 -4.69
CA THR A 113 5.81 -9.50 -6.10
C THR A 113 4.75 -10.37 -6.78
N VAL A 114 4.24 -9.88 -7.91
CA VAL A 114 3.21 -10.56 -8.72
C VAL A 114 3.65 -10.74 -10.17
N LEU A 115 3.15 -11.78 -10.82
CA LEU A 115 3.18 -11.94 -12.27
C LEU A 115 1.88 -11.42 -12.87
N LEU A 116 1.99 -10.56 -13.88
CA LEU A 116 0.89 -10.07 -14.68
C LEU A 116 1.14 -10.46 -16.14
N THR A 117 0.17 -11.12 -16.78
CA THR A 117 0.21 -11.41 -18.22
C THR A 117 -0.65 -10.41 -18.96
N ALA A 118 -0.10 -9.77 -19.99
CA ALA A 118 -0.83 -8.83 -20.85
C ALA A 118 -1.74 -9.57 -21.85
N ASP A 119 -2.77 -10.26 -21.35
CA ASP A 119 -3.64 -11.17 -22.10
C ASP A 119 -5.03 -10.60 -22.43
N GLN A 120 -5.27 -9.32 -22.16
CA GLN A 120 -6.56 -8.69 -22.38
C GLN A 120 -6.71 -8.16 -23.81
N VAL A 121 -7.95 -8.13 -24.29
CA VAL A 121 -8.31 -7.40 -25.52
C VAL A 121 -8.56 -5.93 -25.12
N PRO A 122 -7.70 -4.99 -25.54
CA PRO A 122 -7.85 -3.58 -25.20
C PRO A 122 -8.97 -2.91 -25.99
N ASP A 123 -9.45 -1.79 -25.45
CA ASP A 123 -10.27 -0.83 -26.20
C ASP A 123 -9.39 0.03 -27.14
N SER A 124 -9.99 1.08 -27.72
CA SER A 124 -9.29 2.00 -28.62
C SER A 124 -8.13 2.77 -27.96
N THR A 125 -8.07 2.85 -26.63
CA THR A 125 -7.00 3.53 -25.90
C THR A 125 -5.80 2.63 -25.61
N GLY A 126 -6.01 1.32 -25.56
CA GLY A 126 -4.94 0.39 -25.18
C GLY A 126 -4.56 0.44 -23.70
N MET A 127 -5.31 1.16 -22.86
CA MET A 127 -4.94 1.43 -21.48
C MET A 127 -5.81 0.66 -20.49
N PHE A 128 -5.17 0.17 -19.43
CA PHE A 128 -5.80 -0.46 -18.29
C PHE A 128 -5.37 0.27 -17.03
N VAL A 129 -6.32 0.61 -16.17
CA VAL A 129 -6.05 1.39 -14.96
C VAL A 129 -5.27 0.53 -13.96
N MET A 130 -4.13 1.02 -13.50
CA MET A 130 -3.51 0.58 -12.25
C MET A 130 -4.04 1.47 -11.15
N ALA A 131 -4.52 0.92 -10.05
CA ALA A 131 -5.15 1.72 -9.01
C ALA A 131 -4.73 1.24 -7.63
N ALA A 132 -4.59 2.18 -6.70
CA ALA A 132 -4.44 1.90 -5.28
C ALA A 132 -5.37 2.77 -4.44
N ARG A 133 -5.93 2.18 -3.37
CA ARG A 133 -6.72 2.88 -2.36
C ARG A 133 -6.62 2.20 -1.00
N ALA A 134 -6.97 2.93 0.04
CA ALA A 134 -7.02 2.43 1.41
C ALA A 134 -7.87 1.16 1.55
N TYR A 135 -7.38 0.21 2.32
CA TYR A 135 -8.20 -0.78 3.02
C TYR A 135 -8.57 -0.19 4.38
N LEU A 136 -9.84 0.20 4.52
CA LEU A 136 -10.33 0.91 5.69
C LEU A 136 -10.52 -0.05 6.85
N THR A 137 -9.69 0.09 7.88
CA THR A 137 -9.72 -0.73 9.11
C THR A 137 -10.07 0.07 10.37
N SER A 138 -10.14 1.40 10.25
CA SER A 138 -10.30 2.29 11.40
C SER A 138 -11.45 3.27 11.22
N VAL A 139 -11.84 3.89 12.34
CA VAL A 139 -12.81 5.02 12.36
C VAL A 139 -12.10 6.37 12.41
N PHE A 140 -10.77 6.38 12.35
CA PHE A 140 -9.98 7.61 12.35
C PHE A 140 -10.01 8.25 10.96
N PRO A 141 -9.87 9.58 10.87
CA PRO A 141 -9.77 10.25 9.59
C PRO A 141 -8.61 9.68 8.77
N PHE A 142 -8.88 9.39 7.50
CA PHE A 142 -7.93 8.77 6.58
C PHE A 142 -8.10 9.38 5.19
N ASN A 143 -7.15 9.13 4.30
CA ASN A 143 -7.25 9.57 2.93
C ASN A 143 -8.22 8.64 2.15
N ASN A 144 -9.39 9.16 1.80
CA ASN A 144 -10.42 8.40 1.05
C ASN A 144 -10.29 8.54 -0.47
N SER A 145 -9.15 9.03 -0.96
CA SER A 145 -8.90 9.14 -2.40
C SER A 145 -8.45 7.80 -3.00
N THR A 146 -8.38 7.75 -4.32
CA THR A 146 -7.82 6.63 -5.08
C THR A 146 -6.76 7.20 -6.00
N THR A 147 -5.55 6.63 -5.97
CA THR A 147 -4.49 6.98 -6.93
C THR A 147 -4.55 6.04 -8.13
N THR A 148 -4.23 6.58 -9.31
CA THR A 148 -4.26 5.80 -10.54
C THR A 148 -3.05 6.07 -11.43
N GLY A 149 -2.64 5.01 -12.11
CA GLY A 149 -1.70 5.02 -13.24
C GLY A 149 -2.24 4.12 -14.34
N TYR A 150 -1.46 3.86 -15.38
CA TYR A 150 -1.91 3.06 -16.51
C TYR A 150 -0.90 2.00 -16.94
N LEU A 151 -1.42 0.82 -17.24
CA LEU A 151 -0.76 -0.19 -18.04
C LEU A 151 -1.21 -0.03 -19.50
N ARG A 152 -0.29 0.23 -20.43
CA ARG A 152 -0.61 0.48 -21.84
C ARG A 152 -0.07 -0.60 -22.75
N TYR A 153 -0.91 -1.16 -23.61
CA TYR A 153 -0.49 -2.14 -24.60
C TYR A 153 0.17 -1.45 -25.80
N LYS A 154 1.32 -1.98 -26.28
CA LYS A 154 1.97 -1.52 -27.51
C LYS A 154 1.10 -1.81 -28.73
N ASN A 155 1.32 -1.03 -29.79
CA ASN A 155 0.73 -1.22 -31.13
C ASN A 155 -0.81 -1.10 -31.20
N ILE A 156 -1.44 -0.47 -30.20
CA ILE A 156 -2.86 -0.11 -30.25
C ILE A 156 -2.99 1.31 -30.82
N GLY A 157 -3.22 1.41 -32.14
CA GLY A 157 -3.55 2.65 -32.87
C GLY A 157 -2.49 3.76 -32.84
N THR A 158 -2.44 4.59 -33.88
CA THR A 158 -1.54 5.76 -33.99
C THR A 158 -2.20 7.09 -33.61
N GLY A 159 -3.37 7.06 -32.98
CA GLY A 159 -4.14 8.25 -32.63
C GLY A 159 -3.49 9.11 -31.53
N LYS A 160 -3.89 10.38 -31.42
CA LYS A 160 -3.62 11.17 -30.21
C LYS A 160 -4.50 10.64 -29.09
N PHE A 161 -3.92 10.18 -28.00
CA PHE A 161 -4.64 9.61 -26.87
C PHE A 161 -4.83 10.66 -25.77
N ASN A 162 -6.04 10.76 -25.24
CA ASN A 162 -6.34 11.56 -24.06
C ASN A 162 -6.35 10.63 -22.84
N ILE A 163 -5.61 10.99 -21.81
CA ILE A 163 -5.65 10.30 -20.52
C ILE A 163 -7.05 10.49 -19.93
N PRO A 164 -7.80 9.41 -19.60
CA PRO A 164 -9.10 9.52 -18.97
C PRO A 164 -8.96 10.21 -17.61
N ALA A 165 -9.40 11.46 -17.49
CA ALA A 165 -9.19 12.27 -16.29
C ALA A 165 -10.40 12.32 -15.34
N THR A 166 -11.54 11.76 -15.72
CA THR A 166 -12.76 11.82 -14.90
C THR A 166 -13.07 10.47 -14.26
N PRO A 167 -13.50 10.44 -12.97
CA PRO A 167 -13.85 9.20 -12.26
C PRO A 167 -14.87 8.33 -13.00
N THR A 168 -15.87 8.94 -13.63
CA THR A 168 -16.92 8.25 -14.40
C THR A 168 -16.41 7.55 -15.66
N SER A 169 -15.23 7.92 -16.15
CA SER A 169 -14.59 7.28 -17.31
C SER A 169 -13.61 6.16 -16.92
N LEU A 170 -13.23 6.07 -15.65
CA LEU A 170 -12.22 5.14 -15.16
C LEU A 170 -12.84 3.83 -14.68
N GLN A 171 -12.60 2.76 -15.43
CA GLN A 171 -12.98 1.41 -15.01
C GLN A 171 -11.99 0.87 -13.97
N LEU A 172 -12.34 1.01 -12.69
CA LEU A 172 -11.62 0.46 -11.54
C LEU A 172 -11.96 -1.02 -11.28
N ASP A 173 -12.11 -1.80 -12.36
CA ASP A 173 -12.36 -3.22 -12.26
C ASP A 173 -11.29 -3.89 -11.39
N ASN A 174 -11.66 -4.94 -10.67
CA ASN A 174 -10.80 -5.70 -9.75
C ASN A 174 -10.38 -4.97 -8.46
N LEU A 175 -10.50 -3.64 -8.36
CA LEU A 175 -10.14 -2.92 -7.14
C LEU A 175 -11.22 -3.17 -6.05
N PRO A 176 -10.91 -3.81 -4.92
CA PRO A 176 -11.87 -4.05 -3.85
C PRO A 176 -12.43 -2.76 -3.26
N ALA A 177 -13.63 -2.79 -2.67
CA ALA A 177 -14.13 -1.69 -1.87
C ALA A 177 -13.22 -1.47 -0.63
N MET A 178 -13.20 -0.26 -0.07
CA MET A 178 -12.31 0.06 1.06
C MET A 178 -12.61 -0.83 2.27
N GLU A 179 -13.86 -1.22 2.49
CA GLU A 179 -14.33 -2.01 3.62
C GLU A 179 -14.41 -3.53 3.31
N ASP A 180 -13.78 -4.00 2.24
CA ASP A 180 -13.80 -5.43 1.87
C ASP A 180 -12.86 -6.27 2.76
N HIS A 181 -13.21 -6.36 4.04
CA HIS A 181 -12.50 -7.15 5.06
C HIS A 181 -12.43 -8.63 4.68
N LYS A 182 -13.45 -9.13 3.96
CA LYS A 182 -13.50 -10.51 3.49
C LYS A 182 -12.39 -10.76 2.47
N PHE A 183 -12.21 -9.86 1.51
CA PHE A 183 -11.12 -9.94 0.55
C PHE A 183 -9.76 -9.89 1.24
N ALA A 184 -9.53 -8.89 2.12
CA ALA A 184 -8.27 -8.74 2.86
C ALA A 184 -7.92 -10.01 3.66
N THR A 185 -8.89 -10.54 4.40
CA THR A 185 -8.73 -11.78 5.18
C THR A 185 -8.41 -12.98 4.29
N GLN A 186 -9.14 -13.15 3.19
CA GLN A 186 -8.89 -14.25 2.25
C GLN A 186 -7.54 -14.14 1.54
N PHE A 187 -7.08 -12.93 1.24
CA PHE A 187 -5.77 -12.68 0.67
C PHE A 187 -4.67 -13.10 1.66
N ALA A 188 -4.74 -12.63 2.92
CA ALA A 188 -3.79 -12.98 3.97
C ALA A 188 -3.70 -14.50 4.18
N PHE A 189 -4.83 -15.21 4.22
CA PHE A 189 -4.85 -16.68 4.40
C PHE A 189 -4.25 -17.49 3.23
N LYS A 190 -4.10 -16.87 2.04
CA LYS A 190 -3.46 -17.51 0.89
C LYS A 190 -1.94 -17.42 0.93
N LEU A 191 -1.37 -16.51 1.74
CA LEU A 191 0.08 -16.37 1.86
C LEU A 191 0.67 -17.61 2.55
N ARG A 192 1.50 -18.34 1.81
CA ARG A 192 2.18 -19.56 2.29
C ARG A 192 3.58 -19.61 1.69
N SER A 193 4.59 -19.95 2.49
CA SER A 193 5.95 -20.16 1.97
C SER A 193 5.97 -21.24 0.90
N LEU A 194 6.80 -21.04 -0.14
CA LEU A 194 6.89 -21.94 -1.30
C LEU A 194 7.18 -23.40 -0.90
N ALA A 195 8.09 -23.63 0.04
CA ALA A 195 8.39 -24.92 0.66
C ALA A 195 8.72 -26.05 -0.35
N THR A 196 9.74 -25.83 -1.17
CA THR A 196 10.29 -26.84 -2.12
C THR A 196 11.68 -27.30 -1.68
N PRO A 197 12.26 -28.38 -2.27
CA PRO A 197 13.63 -28.78 -1.94
C PRO A 197 14.68 -27.67 -2.15
N ARG A 198 14.48 -26.82 -3.17
CA ARG A 198 15.36 -25.67 -3.45
C ARG A 198 15.11 -24.47 -2.53
N TYR A 199 13.86 -24.29 -2.10
CA TYR A 199 13.42 -23.21 -1.20
C TYR A 199 12.72 -23.81 0.02
N PRO A 200 13.46 -24.45 0.94
CA PRO A 200 12.88 -25.16 2.06
C PRO A 200 12.27 -24.20 3.09
N CYS A 201 11.15 -24.60 3.69
CA CYS A 201 10.54 -23.89 4.81
C CYS A 201 10.90 -24.61 6.12
N ARG A 202 11.66 -23.95 7.00
CA ARG A 202 12.14 -24.49 8.27
C ARG A 202 11.40 -23.82 9.43
N VAL A 203 10.20 -24.31 9.73
CA VAL A 203 9.40 -23.81 10.85
C VAL A 203 9.91 -24.44 12.16
N PRO A 204 10.24 -23.64 13.19
CA PRO A 204 10.56 -24.16 14.52
C PRO A 204 9.43 -25.04 15.06
N LYS A 205 9.75 -26.26 15.51
CA LYS A 205 8.77 -27.22 16.03
C LYS A 205 8.68 -27.23 17.56
N THR A 206 9.73 -26.77 18.23
CA THR A 206 9.80 -26.64 19.68
C THR A 206 9.63 -25.17 20.04
N ILE A 207 8.81 -24.89 21.04
CA ILE A 207 8.56 -23.53 21.54
C ILE A 207 9.28 -23.40 22.88
N ASP A 208 10.34 -22.60 22.92
CA ASP A 208 11.13 -22.41 24.15
C ASP A 208 10.50 -21.35 25.07
N LYS A 209 9.90 -20.31 24.49
CA LYS A 209 9.24 -19.21 25.21
C LYS A 209 7.96 -18.81 24.49
N ARG A 210 6.94 -18.46 25.27
CA ARG A 210 5.67 -17.90 24.77
C ARG A 210 5.59 -16.44 25.20
N ILE A 211 5.40 -15.56 24.22
CA ILE A 211 5.20 -14.13 24.43
C ILE A 211 3.79 -13.81 23.97
N VAL A 212 3.05 -13.07 24.80
CA VAL A 212 1.76 -12.50 24.42
C VAL A 212 1.94 -10.99 24.36
N THR A 213 1.81 -10.42 23.16
CA THR A 213 1.90 -8.98 22.95
C THR A 213 0.51 -8.45 22.67
N THR A 214 0.01 -7.58 23.55
CA THR A 214 -1.25 -6.85 23.34
C THR A 214 -0.93 -5.53 22.65
N ILE A 215 -1.48 -5.33 21.45
CA ILE A 215 -1.35 -4.08 20.70
C ILE A 215 -2.64 -3.29 20.92
N GLY A 216 -2.52 -2.07 21.43
CA GLY A 216 -3.64 -1.17 21.64
C GLY A 216 -3.23 0.26 21.41
N LEU A 217 -4.11 1.03 20.78
CA LEU A 217 -3.99 2.48 20.76
C LEU A 217 -4.44 3.00 22.12
N GLN A 218 -3.61 3.82 22.75
CA GLN A 218 -3.84 4.34 24.09
C GLN A 218 -3.94 5.87 24.09
N LEU A 219 -4.60 6.40 25.11
CA LEU A 219 -4.77 7.82 25.36
C LEU A 219 -4.06 8.19 26.67
N GLN A 220 -3.42 9.37 26.72
CA GLN A 220 -2.82 9.96 27.91
C GLN A 220 -3.22 11.43 28.09
N ASP A 221 -3.57 11.82 29.31
CA ASP A 221 -3.90 13.19 29.74
C ASP A 221 -2.99 14.27 29.16
N CYS A 222 -3.62 15.36 28.70
CA CYS A 222 -2.90 16.56 28.28
C CYS A 222 -2.06 17.17 29.42
N PRO A 223 -0.92 17.82 29.08
CA PRO A 223 -0.21 18.64 30.04
C PRO A 223 -1.11 19.73 30.63
N ALA A 224 -0.92 20.03 31.92
CA ALA A 224 -1.68 21.05 32.62
C ALA A 224 -1.67 22.37 31.84
N ASN A 225 -2.86 22.97 31.67
CA ASN A 225 -3.11 24.22 30.94
C ASN A 225 -2.72 24.20 29.45
N LYS A 226 -2.58 23.03 28.81
CA LYS A 226 -2.38 22.89 27.36
C LYS A 226 -3.41 21.94 26.76
N PRO A 227 -4.48 22.43 26.12
CA PRO A 227 -5.45 21.54 25.48
C PRO A 227 -4.83 20.84 24.27
N CYS A 228 -5.12 19.55 24.09
CA CYS A 228 -4.69 18.75 22.94
C CYS A 228 -5.86 18.60 21.94
N LYS A 229 -5.54 18.36 20.66
CA LYS A 229 -6.49 18.29 19.55
C LYS A 229 -6.79 16.88 19.03
N GLY A 230 -6.20 15.83 19.63
CA GLY A 230 -6.59 14.46 19.30
C GLY A 230 -8.09 14.22 19.43
N PHE A 231 -8.57 13.08 18.94
CA PHE A 231 -9.94 12.64 19.25
C PHE A 231 -10.04 12.52 20.78
N ASN A 232 -10.72 13.49 21.40
CA ASN A 232 -10.67 13.78 22.85
C ASN A 232 -9.27 14.09 23.42
N GLY A 233 -8.34 14.60 22.62
CA GLY A 233 -7.13 15.33 23.03
C GLY A 233 -6.09 14.57 23.83
N PHE A 234 -5.26 13.69 23.22
CA PHE A 234 -4.24 12.94 23.98
C PHE A 234 -3.04 12.45 23.13
N ILE A 235 -1.87 12.22 23.77
CA ILE A 235 -0.61 11.76 23.13
C ILE A 235 -0.44 10.24 23.35
N VAL A 236 0.07 9.49 22.35
CA VAL A 236 0.47 8.08 22.51
C VAL A 236 1.90 8.02 23.08
N LYS A 237 2.09 7.37 24.23
CA LYS A 237 3.41 7.07 24.82
C LYS A 237 3.47 5.62 25.26
N ASP A 238 4.70 5.15 25.51
CA ASP A 238 4.98 3.91 26.23
C ASP A 238 4.14 3.81 27.51
N GLY A 239 3.66 2.60 27.82
CA GLY A 239 2.94 2.35 29.06
C GLY A 239 3.83 2.44 30.30
N PRO A 240 3.23 2.51 31.50
CA PRO A 240 3.94 2.73 32.77
C PRO A 240 4.89 1.60 33.19
N HIS A 241 4.82 0.43 32.55
CA HIS A 241 5.67 -0.72 32.86
C HIS A 241 6.69 -0.98 31.74
N PRO A 242 7.88 -1.51 32.06
CA PRO A 242 8.89 -1.88 31.05
C PRO A 242 8.37 -2.83 29.96
N SER A 243 7.33 -3.62 30.25
CA SER A 243 6.67 -4.52 29.30
C SER A 243 5.68 -3.82 28.35
N GLN A 244 5.47 -2.53 28.52
CA GLN A 244 4.56 -1.68 27.75
C GLN A 244 5.30 -0.55 27.03
N SER A 245 6.64 -0.58 27.05
CA SER A 245 7.50 0.39 26.38
C SER A 245 8.17 -0.23 25.16
N LEU A 246 8.36 0.54 24.09
CA LEU A 246 9.29 0.18 23.03
C LEU A 246 10.69 0.07 23.65
N LEU A 247 11.30 -1.11 23.53
CA LEU A 247 12.67 -1.30 23.99
C LEU A 247 13.57 -0.32 23.21
N PRO A 248 14.54 0.33 23.88
CA PRO A 248 15.50 1.16 23.19
C PRO A 248 16.21 0.35 22.09
N PRO A 249 16.61 0.98 20.97
CA PRO A 249 17.42 0.32 19.97
C PRO A 249 18.64 -0.31 20.63
N PRO A 250 19.04 -1.53 20.26
CA PRO A 250 20.16 -2.20 20.90
C PRO A 250 21.46 -1.39 20.74
N ASP A 251 22.30 -1.42 21.78
CA ASP A 251 23.50 -0.59 21.92
C ASP A 251 24.56 -0.84 20.81
N ASP A 252 24.37 -1.87 19.99
CA ASP A 252 25.25 -2.29 18.90
C ASP A 252 24.84 -1.75 17.52
N LEU A 253 23.80 -0.91 17.44
CA LEU A 253 23.46 -0.22 16.20
C LEU A 253 24.57 0.76 15.79
N PRO A 254 25.04 0.72 14.52
CA PRO A 254 26.02 1.68 14.03
C PRO A 254 25.47 3.10 14.12
N SER A 255 26.30 4.05 14.56
CA SER A 255 25.96 5.46 14.58
C SER A 255 25.66 5.96 13.15
N CYS A 256 24.47 6.52 12.94
CA CYS A 256 24.13 7.25 11.72
C CYS A 256 25.04 8.47 11.54
#